data_AF-A0A2V6T0A9-F1
#
_entry.id   AF-A0A2V6T0A9-F1
#
_cell.length_a   1.000
_cell.length_b   1.000
_cell.length_c   1.000
_cell.angle_alpha   90.00
_cell.angle_beta   90.00
_cell.angle_gamma   90.00
#
_symmetry.space_group_name_H-M   'P 1'
#
loop_
_entity.id
_entity.type
_entity.pdbx_description
1 polymer ?
#
loop_
_entity_poly.entity_id
_entity_poly.type
_entity_poly.pdbx_seq_one_letter_code
_entity_poly.pdbx_strand_id
1 'polypeptide(L)' 'MACRRFTRLCNGFSKKLESLKAALALHFAWYNLVRIHRTLRVTPAMAAVVTDRTWELAELLA' A
#
# COMPACT_ATOMS: atom_id res chain seq x y z
N MET A 1 3.57 -10.04 1.07
CA MET A 1 2.96 -9.03 1.97
C MET A 1 3.98 -8.71 3.06
N ALA A 2 4.44 -7.46 3.19
CA ALA A 2 5.60 -7.12 4.05
C ALA A 2 5.29 -6.09 5.16
N CYS A 3 4.02 -5.75 5.41
CA CYS A 3 3.68 -4.87 6.52
C CYS A 3 3.66 -5.65 7.84
N ARG A 4 4.81 -5.66 8.54
CA ARG A 4 4.94 -6.31 9.86
C ARG A 4 4.19 -5.60 10.99
N ARG A 5 3.65 -4.40 10.74
CA ARG A 5 2.93 -3.60 11.74
C ARG A 5 1.61 -4.24 12.21
N PHE A 6 1.05 -5.16 11.44
CA PHE A 6 -0.14 -5.95 11.81
C PHE A 6 0.19 -7.32 12.40
N THR A 7 1.47 -7.69 12.47
CA THR A 7 1.85 -8.99 13.02
C THR A 7 1.87 -8.93 14.55
N ARG A 8 1.26 -9.92 15.19
CA ARG A 8 1.24 -10.06 16.66
C ARG A 8 2.65 -10.39 17.17
N LEU A 9 3.01 -9.91 18.35
CA LEU A 9 4.33 -10.10 18.97
C LEU A 9 5.50 -9.65 18.06
N CYS A 10 5.35 -8.48 17.42
CA CYS A 10 6.35 -7.91 16.53
C CYS A 10 6.88 -6.57 17.05
N ASN A 11 8.18 -6.32 16.86
CA ASN A 11 8.82 -5.03 17.18
C ASN A 11 8.48 -3.91 16.18
N GLY A 12 7.72 -4.20 15.13
CA GLY A 12 7.32 -3.24 14.09
C GLY A 12 6.12 -2.39 14.48
N PHE A 13 6.10 -1.79 15.68
CA PHE A 13 4.99 -0.93 16.12
C PHE A 13 5.38 0.56 16.07
N SER A 14 4.39 1.44 16.01
CA SER A 14 4.61 2.89 16.10
C SER A 14 4.20 3.37 17.49
N LYS A 15 4.98 4.27 18.08
CA LYS A 15 4.66 4.87 19.39
C LYS A 15 3.48 5.86 19.32
N LYS A 16 3.33 6.52 18.17
CA LYS A 16 2.23 7.46 17.88
C LYS A 16 1.27 6.84 16.86
N LEU A 17 -0.03 6.99 17.10
CA LEU A 17 -1.07 6.52 16.18
C LEU A 17 -0.96 7.18 14.80
N GLU A 18 -0.67 8.48 14.76
CA GLU A 18 -0.55 9.22 13.49
C GLU A 18 0.56 8.67 12.59
N SER A 19 1.70 8.27 13.16
CA SER A 19 2.78 7.64 12.39
C SER A 19 2.38 6.26 11.84
N LEU A 20 1.58 5.50 12.59
CA LEU A 20 1.03 4.23 12.09
C LEU A 20 0.09 4.48 10.92
N LYS A 21 -0.86 5.41 11.07
CA LYS A 21 -1.82 5.77 10.01
C LYS A 21 -1.09 6.19 8.73
N ALA A 22 -0.12 7.09 8.82
CA ALA A 22 0.66 7.56 7.67
C ALA A 22 1.41 6.41 6.97
N ALA A 23 2.11 5.56 7.74
CA ALA A 23 2.84 4.43 7.17
C ALA A 23 1.92 3.39 6.50
N LEU A 24 0.73 3.17 7.06
CA LEU A 24 -0.27 2.28 6.48
C LEU A 24 -0.89 2.85 5.21
N ALA A 25 -1.26 4.12 5.22
CA ALA A 25 -1.79 4.81 4.04
C ALA A 25 -0.83 4.71 2.86
N LEU A 26 0.45 5.02 3.08
CA LEU A 26 1.51 4.87 2.07
C LEU A 26 1.64 3.42 1.57
N HIS A 27 1.63 2.45 2.47
CA HIS A 27 1.76 1.04 2.10
C HIS A 27 0.60 0.57 1.22
N PHE A 28 -0.64 0.88 1.62
CA PHE A 28 -1.82 0.47 0.89
C PHE A 28 -1.96 1.22 -0.44
N ALA A 29 -1.66 2.52 -0.47
CA ALA A 29 -1.70 3.30 -1.70
C ALA A 29 -0.70 2.75 -2.72
N TRP A 30 0.57 2.54 -2.33
CA TRP A 30 1.57 1.93 -3.20
C TRP A 30 1.18 0.53 -3.69
N TYR A 31 0.69 -0.33 -2.78
CA TYR A 31 0.32 -1.70 -3.12
C TYR A 31 -0.85 -1.77 -4.10
N ASN A 32 -1.86 -0.90 -3.93
CA ASN A 32 -3.08 -0.94 -4.72
C ASN A 32 -2.96 -0.19 -6.05
N LEU A 33 -2.20 0.91 -6.10
CA LEU A 33 -2.21 1.85 -7.24
C LEU A 33 -0.95 1.76 -8.12
N VAL A 34 0.21 1.42 -7.53
CA VAL A 34 1.50 1.43 -8.24
C VAL A 34 1.97 0.01 -8.57
N ARG A 35 1.90 -0.90 -7.60
CA ARG A 35 2.49 -2.23 -7.74
C ARG A 35 1.61 -3.16 -8.57
N ILE A 36 2.13 -3.66 -9.69
CA ILE A 36 1.50 -4.75 -10.45
C ILE A 36 1.54 -6.05 -9.64
N HIS A 37 0.38 -6.68 -9.45
CA HIS A 37 0.28 -7.93 -8.71
C HIS A 37 0.62 -9.11 -9.63
N ARG A 38 1.54 -9.99 -9.19
CA ARG A 38 2.07 -11.09 -10.01
C ARG A 38 0.98 -11.98 -10.63
N THR A 39 -0.05 -12.33 -9.87
CA THR A 39 -1.14 -13.21 -10.36
C THR A 39 -2.21 -12.45 -11.14
N LEU A 40 -2.54 -11.21 -10.76
CA LEU A 40 -3.56 -10.41 -11.44
C LEU A 40 -3.02 -9.83 -12.76
N ARG A 41 -1.68 -9.69 -12.88
CA ARG A 41 -0.97 -9.01 -13.98
C ARG A 41 -1.34 -7.53 -14.16
N VAL A 42 -2.19 -7.00 -13.29
CA VAL A 42 -2.58 -5.61 -13.14
C VAL A 42 -2.46 -5.17 -11.68
N THR A 43 -2.67 -3.89 -11.39
CA THR A 43 -2.73 -3.41 -10.00
C THR A 43 -4.04 -3.85 -9.35
N PRO A 44 -4.06 -4.06 -8.01
CA PRO A 44 -5.30 -4.41 -7.30
C PRO A 44 -6.43 -3.39 -7.51
N ALA A 45 -6.11 -2.09 -7.59
CA ALA A 45 -7.11 -1.05 -7.83
C ALA A 45 -7.73 -1.15 -9.23
N MET A 46 -6.96 -1.56 -10.24
CA MET A 46 -7.50 -1.83 -11.59
C MET A 46 -8.41 -3.04 -11.60
N ALA A 47 -8.01 -4.14 -10.94
CA ALA A 47 -8.85 -5.33 -10.82
C ALA A 47 -10.17 -5.04 -10.08
N ALA A 48 -10.16 -4.09 -9.14
CA ALA A 48 -11.33 -3.62 -8.41
C ALA A 48 -12.12 -2.50 -9.12
N VAL A 49 -11.73 -2.11 -10.35
CA VAL A 49 -12.40 -1.06 -11.14
C VAL A 49 -12.42 0.31 -10.44
N VAL A 50 -11.40 0.58 -9.61
CA VAL A 50 -11.22 1.89 -8.96
C VAL A 50 -10.46 2.85 -9.86
N THR A 51 -9.61 2.32 -10.75
CA THR A 51 -8.84 3.08 -11.72
C THR A 51 -8.61 2.23 -12.98
N ASP A 52 -8.38 2.88 -14.10
CA ASP A 52 -8.09 2.30 -15.40
C ASP A 52 -6.59 2.32 -15.76
N ARG A 53 -5.76 2.99 -14.94
CA ARG A 53 -4.33 3.15 -15.17
C ARG A 53 -3.49 2.84 -13.94
N THR A 54 -2.22 2.51 -14.18
CA THR A 54 -1.22 2.40 -13.11
C THR A 54 -0.71 3.78 -12.71
N TRP A 55 -0.58 4.02 -11.42
CA TRP A 55 0.01 5.27 -10.91
C TRP A 55 1.52 5.25 -11.03
N GLU A 56 2.10 6.40 -11.34
CA GLU A 56 3.54 6.60 -11.20
C GLU A 56 3.91 6.91 -9.74
N LEU A 57 5.17 6.66 -9.37
CA LEU A 57 5.63 6.95 -8.01
C LEU A 57 5.56 8.46 -7.69
N ALA A 58 5.76 9.33 -8.68
CA ALA A 58 5.63 10.77 -8.51
C ALA A 58 4.19 11.17 -8.17
N GLU A 59 3.20 10.55 -8.81
CA GLU A 59 1.77 10.78 -8.54
C GLU A 59 1.37 10.34 -7.14
N LEU A 60 2.00 9.31 -6.60
CA LEU A 60 1.78 8.85 -5.23
C LEU A 60 2.32 9.83 -4.17
N LEU A 61 3.37 10.58 -4.51
CA LEU A 61 4.09 11.47 -3.59
C LEU A 61 3.66 12.95 -3.68
N ALA A 62 2.93 13.30 -4.74
CA ALA A 62 2.37 14.63 -4.97
C ALA A 62 1.24 14.94 -3.98
#